data_AF-A6LNM6-F1
#
_entry.id   AF-A6LNM6-F1
#
_cell.length_a   1.000
_cell.length_b   1.000
_cell.length_c   1.000
_cell.angle_alpha   90.00
_cell.angle_beta   90.00
_cell.angle_gamma   90.00
#
_symmetry.space_group_name_H-M   'P 1'
#
loop_
_entity.id
_entity.type
_entity.pdbx_description
1 polymer ?
#
loop_
_entity_poly.entity_id
_entity_poly.type
_entity_poly.pdbx_seq_one_letter_code
_entity_poly.pdbx_strand_id
1 'polypeptide(L)'
;MKIRDLLENKIFPLNVLNDINTYYKLRYSIINNLFDQEQLKKIDYYLNNLLDYHIITLNLDFSYNEKPDQIIILFERLNKTGIRLSTYDLLNARFYKFIKLREEWENVFNNMSNIKKYASRVDNTNVPYSFIQSLALANHQNIKSKDLIKINEDILNKKNWNKVVDLVENKVLATLNQINRFGIGDIEKWLPYNPLVTLLTAFYLMNKHLDFEKINAWYWSAVFTERYSGSTETYMMKDFREVTYWMNNSKDLPEVVEQFLNQLSNNAFTLFNVKRSGSSKYKGIFNLIFMNNALDFFEPENLAFNLLEDHHIFPKDFLKSKNVEVDYNIILNRTLIFGETNKRISNKSPADYVNEIIYNFISKGLKENEAIEKVINILKTHFIDDEMFEILLKTSNDLSSKKIKENFERFTKKREKLIINKIKELVNFNKLIDLVNVGPKIFDRTKLYKQFWKSLLKKSNAKFDFFSAKNGTIYSDLPKRLWKGIDLVYWITTNNSKVGLYIDFGKGMKELNTKVFDFLYEKKEEFEKILGKNISWRRPEKNKTRSASIYLVIEEGNIYQVEKWDKLQNIMVDKMYELYKLMQKYIPLIEKITKEFN
;
A
#
# COMPACT_ATOMS: atom_id res chain seq x y z
N MET A 1 -24.25 42.10 0.79
CA MET A 1 -25.28 42.64 1.68
C MET A 1 -24.67 43.80 2.48
N LYS A 2 -25.34 44.94 2.61
CA LYS A 2 -24.76 46.06 3.40
C LYS A 2 -24.85 45.71 4.90
N ILE A 3 -23.92 46.22 5.72
CA ILE A 3 -23.86 45.92 7.17
C ILE A 3 -25.19 46.22 7.88
N ARG A 4 -25.87 47.30 7.45
CA ARG A 4 -27.18 47.69 7.96
C ARG A 4 -28.25 46.62 7.73
N ASP A 5 -28.33 46.09 6.51
CA ASP A 5 -29.29 45.04 6.15
C ASP A 5 -29.08 43.77 7.00
N LEU A 6 -27.83 43.45 7.34
CA LEU A 6 -27.50 42.30 8.21
C LEU A 6 -28.05 42.54 9.62
N LEU A 7 -27.79 43.72 10.18
CA LEU A 7 -28.23 44.07 11.53
C LEU A 7 -29.76 44.13 11.63
N GLU A 8 -30.46 44.67 10.63
CA GLU A 8 -31.93 44.69 10.57
C GLU A 8 -32.53 43.27 10.54
N ASN A 9 -31.81 42.30 9.97
CA ASN A 9 -32.15 40.87 10.02
C ASN A 9 -31.61 40.15 11.28
N LYS A 10 -31.16 40.89 12.30
CA LYS A 10 -30.59 40.36 13.55
C LYS A 10 -29.32 39.52 13.35
N ILE A 11 -28.56 39.78 12.28
CA ILE A 11 -27.27 39.14 11.99
C ILE A 11 -26.16 40.14 12.32
N PHE A 12 -25.30 39.82 13.28
CA PHE A 12 -24.18 40.68 13.69
C PHE A 12 -22.89 40.32 12.92
N PRO A 13 -22.35 41.21 12.08
CA PRO A 13 -21.13 40.94 11.34
C PRO A 13 -19.89 41.23 12.20
N LEU A 14 -19.13 40.19 12.56
CA LEU A 14 -17.98 40.27 13.48
C LEU A 14 -16.87 41.22 13.00
N ASN A 15 -16.73 41.46 11.70
CA ASN A 15 -15.74 42.40 11.15
C ASN A 15 -15.96 43.86 11.61
N VAL A 16 -17.16 44.21 12.10
CA VAL A 16 -17.45 45.52 12.71
C VAL A 16 -16.62 45.75 13.97
N LEU A 17 -16.20 44.68 14.67
CA LEU A 17 -15.37 44.78 15.88
C LEU A 17 -13.92 45.20 15.57
N ASN A 18 -13.48 45.16 14.30
CA ASN A 18 -12.15 45.66 13.92
C ASN A 18 -12.03 47.19 14.07
N ASP A 19 -13.15 47.92 14.06
CA ASP A 19 -13.21 49.34 14.37
C ASP A 19 -14.26 49.60 15.44
N ILE A 20 -13.78 49.81 16.66
CA ILE A 20 -14.63 50.00 17.83
C ILE A 20 -15.55 51.22 17.71
N ASN A 21 -15.15 52.25 16.95
CA ASN A 21 -15.98 53.42 16.71
C ASN A 21 -17.16 53.09 15.79
N THR A 22 -16.93 52.28 14.76
CA THR A 22 -17.98 51.78 13.88
C THR A 22 -18.95 50.89 14.64
N TYR A 23 -18.47 50.02 15.54
CA TYR A 23 -19.32 49.24 16.43
C TYR A 23 -20.24 50.12 17.28
N TYR A 24 -19.69 51.10 18.01
CA TYR A 24 -20.52 51.97 18.86
C TYR A 24 -21.53 52.78 18.05
N LYS A 25 -21.15 53.30 16.88
CA LYS A 25 -22.08 54.00 15.98
C LYS A 25 -23.26 53.12 15.56
N LEU A 26 -22.99 51.88 15.14
CA LEU A 26 -24.04 50.92 14.75
C LEU A 26 -24.87 50.48 15.97
N ARG A 27 -24.24 50.38 17.14
CA ARG A 27 -24.92 50.03 18.38
C ARG A 27 -25.97 51.06 18.76
N TYR A 28 -25.59 52.34 18.80
CA TYR A 28 -26.50 53.41 19.18
C TYR A 28 -27.56 53.69 18.10
N SER A 29 -27.21 53.55 16.82
CA SER A 29 -28.15 53.85 15.73
C SER A 29 -29.13 52.72 15.43
N ILE A 30 -28.73 51.45 15.57
CA ILE A 30 -29.51 50.30 15.09
C ILE A 30 -29.72 49.28 16.22
N ILE A 31 -28.65 48.75 16.81
CA ILE A 31 -28.75 47.56 17.71
C ILE A 31 -29.60 47.87 18.94
N ASN A 32 -29.43 49.03 19.58
CA ASN A 32 -30.20 49.42 20.76
C ASN A 32 -31.72 49.52 20.50
N ASN A 33 -32.13 49.75 19.24
CA ASN A 33 -33.53 49.84 18.85
C ASN A 33 -34.12 48.48 18.44
N LEU A 34 -33.28 47.47 18.17
CA LEU A 34 -33.71 46.15 17.70
C LEU A 34 -33.92 45.12 18.82
N PHE A 35 -33.35 45.37 20.00
CA PHE A 35 -33.30 44.42 21.11
C PHE A 35 -33.73 45.10 22.42
N ASP A 36 -34.41 44.35 23.28
CA ASP A 36 -34.75 44.82 24.62
C ASP A 36 -33.52 44.88 25.56
N GLN A 37 -33.68 45.48 26.73
CA GLN A 37 -32.59 45.65 27.70
C GLN A 37 -31.98 44.33 28.21
N GLU A 38 -32.77 43.25 28.34
CA GLU A 38 -32.22 41.95 28.73
C GLU A 38 -31.38 41.33 27.60
N GLN A 39 -31.88 41.42 26.36
CA GLN A 39 -31.19 40.94 25.18
C GLN A 39 -29.88 41.70 24.95
N LEU A 40 -29.89 43.02 25.11
CA LEU A 40 -28.68 43.86 25.01
C LEU A 40 -27.64 43.45 26.07
N LYS A 41 -28.05 43.18 27.31
CA LYS A 41 -27.14 42.66 28.35
C LYS A 41 -26.53 41.31 27.98
N LYS A 42 -27.29 40.40 27.36
CA LYS A 42 -26.78 39.11 26.88
C LYS A 42 -25.77 39.30 25.73
N ILE A 43 -26.05 40.21 24.82
CA ILE A 43 -25.14 40.57 23.72
C ILE A 43 -23.83 41.14 24.28
N ASP A 44 -23.92 42.06 25.24
CA ASP A 44 -22.74 42.64 25.90
C ASP A 44 -21.92 41.60 26.63
N TYR A 45 -22.57 40.72 27.38
CA TYR A 45 -21.89 39.63 28.05
C TYR A 45 -21.16 38.70 27.07
N TYR A 46 -21.80 38.36 25.94
CA TYR A 46 -21.17 37.53 24.91
C TYR A 46 -19.98 38.24 24.23
N LEU A 47 -20.14 39.52 23.88
CA LEU A 47 -19.07 40.30 23.25
C LEU A 47 -17.90 40.53 24.20
N ASN A 48 -18.17 40.84 25.47
CA ASN A 48 -17.12 40.98 26.48
C ASN A 48 -16.38 39.66 26.68
N ASN A 49 -17.08 38.53 26.81
CA ASN A 49 -16.43 37.22 26.87
C ASN A 49 -15.55 36.92 25.65
N LEU A 50 -15.93 37.41 24.46
CA LEU A 50 -15.16 37.22 23.23
C LEU A 50 -13.96 38.16 23.14
N LEU A 51 -14.10 39.42 23.56
CA LEU A 51 -13.05 40.44 23.52
C LEU A 51 -12.04 40.29 24.67
N ASP A 52 -12.51 39.89 25.85
CA ASP A 52 -11.70 39.63 27.05
C ASP A 52 -11.05 38.24 27.00
N TYR A 53 -11.36 37.43 25.98
CA TYR A 53 -10.71 36.14 25.80
C TYR A 53 -9.22 36.33 25.52
N HIS A 54 -8.39 35.97 26.49
CA HIS A 54 -6.94 35.99 26.35
C HIS A 54 -6.50 34.92 25.35
N ILE A 55 -6.20 35.35 24.12
CA ILE A 55 -5.54 34.50 23.13
C ILE A 55 -4.08 34.37 23.54
N ILE A 56 -3.67 33.16 23.92
CA ILE A 56 -2.26 32.85 24.15
C ILE A 56 -1.55 32.90 22.80
N THR A 57 -0.80 33.97 22.56
CA THR A 57 0.05 34.11 21.39
C THR A 57 1.46 33.62 21.72
N LEU A 58 1.95 32.66 20.94
CA LEU A 58 3.34 32.25 21.00
C LEU A 58 4.09 32.86 19.82
N ASN A 59 4.97 33.83 20.09
CA ASN A 59 5.84 34.40 19.07
C ASN A 59 7.02 33.45 18.84
N LEU A 60 7.26 33.11 17.58
CA LEU A 60 8.38 32.29 17.15
C LEU A 60 9.45 33.22 16.56
N ASP A 61 10.71 33.03 16.96
CA ASP A 61 11.86 33.78 16.42
C ASP A 61 12.27 33.35 15.00
N PHE A 62 11.38 32.66 14.29
CA PHE A 62 11.60 32.14 12.95
C PHE A 62 10.29 32.13 12.16
N SER A 63 10.40 32.31 10.85
CA SER A 63 9.22 32.24 9.99
C SER A 63 8.79 30.78 9.74
N TYR A 64 7.51 30.57 9.41
CA TYR A 64 6.99 29.24 9.10
C TYR A 64 7.80 28.53 8.00
N ASN A 65 8.27 29.29 7.02
CA ASN A 65 9.02 28.74 5.89
C ASN A 65 10.46 28.35 6.26
N GLU A 66 11.04 28.89 7.34
CA GLU A 66 12.40 28.54 7.78
C GLU A 66 12.44 27.20 8.51
N LYS A 67 11.45 26.92 9.38
CA LYS A 67 11.42 25.73 10.23
C LYS A 67 10.02 25.10 10.31
N PRO A 68 9.45 24.63 9.18
CA PRO A 68 8.09 24.11 9.14
C PRO A 68 7.88 22.93 10.11
N ASP A 69 8.87 22.03 10.22
CA ASP A 69 8.84 20.88 11.14
C ASP A 69 8.61 21.29 12.61
N GLN A 70 9.22 22.40 13.06
CA GLN A 70 9.10 22.85 14.44
C GLN A 70 7.70 23.39 14.73
N ILE A 71 7.10 24.07 13.76
CA ILE A 71 5.74 24.59 13.88
C ILE A 71 4.72 23.45 13.95
N ILE A 72 4.93 22.38 13.18
CA ILE A 72 4.04 21.22 13.22
C ILE A 72 4.14 20.52 14.57
N ILE A 73 5.35 20.31 15.08
CA ILE A 73 5.53 19.75 16.41
C ILE A 73 4.85 20.63 17.47
N LEU A 74 4.92 21.96 17.33
CA LEU A 74 4.22 22.87 18.22
C LEU A 74 2.69 22.67 18.13
N PHE A 75 2.13 22.67 16.91
CA PHE A 75 0.70 22.47 16.70
C PHE A 75 0.21 21.08 17.15
N GLU A 76 0.96 20.01 16.89
CA GLU A 76 0.63 18.65 17.36
C GLU A 76 0.65 18.58 18.89
N ARG A 77 1.58 19.30 19.54
CA ARG A 77 1.65 19.35 21.01
C ARG A 77 0.53 20.17 21.62
N LEU A 78 0.14 21.27 20.98
CA LEU A 78 -0.94 22.14 21.43
C LEU A 78 -2.32 21.50 21.20
N ASN A 79 -2.51 20.84 20.05
CA ASN A 79 -3.79 20.22 19.66
C ASN A 79 -3.93 18.76 20.11
N LYS A 80 -3.43 18.40 21.30
CA LYS A 80 -3.52 17.02 21.82
C LYS A 80 -4.94 16.60 22.19
N THR A 81 -5.78 17.54 22.61
CA THR A 81 -7.16 17.30 23.07
C THR A 81 -8.23 17.77 22.08
N GLY A 82 -7.83 18.44 20.99
CA GLY A 82 -8.72 18.96 19.93
C GLY A 82 -8.67 18.15 18.63
N ILE A 83 -9.25 18.71 17.56
CA ILE A 83 -9.18 18.12 16.21
C ILE A 83 -7.72 18.12 15.76
N ARG A 84 -7.18 16.92 15.46
CA ARG A 84 -5.82 16.79 14.93
C ARG A 84 -5.75 17.42 13.55
N LEU A 85 -4.82 18.37 13.39
CA LEU A 85 -4.50 18.94 12.07
C LEU A 85 -3.90 17.87 11.17
N SER A 86 -4.46 17.73 9.97
CA SER A 86 -3.88 16.87 8.94
C SER A 86 -2.73 17.57 8.21
N THR A 87 -1.89 16.80 7.50
CA THR A 87 -0.87 17.35 6.60
C THR A 87 -1.49 18.30 5.57
N TYR A 88 -2.70 18.01 5.10
CA TYR A 88 -3.44 18.90 4.20
C TYR A 88 -3.78 20.25 4.84
N ASP A 89 -4.25 20.26 6.10
CA ASP A 89 -4.58 21.50 6.80
C ASP A 89 -3.34 22.39 7.02
N LEU A 90 -2.20 21.76 7.32
CA LEU A 90 -0.91 22.44 7.48
C LEU A 90 -0.42 23.02 6.16
N LEU A 91 -0.58 22.29 5.05
CA LEU A 91 -0.30 22.79 3.70
C LEU A 91 -1.23 23.95 3.32
N ASN A 92 -2.54 23.84 3.60
CA ASN A 92 -3.50 24.92 3.36
C ASN A 92 -3.12 26.21 4.10
N ALA A 93 -2.70 26.11 5.37
CA ALA A 93 -2.25 27.26 6.14
C ALA A 93 -0.97 27.88 5.55
N ARG A 94 0.04 27.06 5.24
CA ARG A 94 1.32 27.54 4.71
C ARG A 94 1.18 28.21 3.35
N PHE A 95 0.40 27.59 2.45
CA PHE A 95 0.31 27.99 1.06
C PHE A 95 -0.77 29.04 0.80
N TYR A 96 -1.46 29.55 1.82
CA TYR A 96 -2.58 30.49 1.67
C TYR A 96 -2.29 31.70 0.76
N LYS A 97 -1.04 32.19 0.73
CA LYS A 97 -0.61 33.28 -0.16
C LYS A 97 -0.53 32.88 -1.65
N PHE A 98 -0.26 31.61 -1.94
CA PHE A 98 -0.04 31.08 -3.30
C PHE A 98 -1.27 30.35 -3.84
N ILE A 99 -2.04 29.74 -2.95
CA ILE A 99 -3.28 29.03 -3.24
C ILE A 99 -4.12 28.90 -1.98
N LYS A 100 -5.41 29.23 -2.09
CA LYS A 100 -6.39 29.00 -1.02
C LYS A 100 -6.96 27.59 -1.15
N LEU A 101 -6.22 26.58 -0.69
CA LEU A 101 -6.53 25.17 -0.98
C LEU A 101 -7.96 24.75 -0.61
N ARG A 102 -8.51 25.21 0.52
CA ARG A 102 -9.89 24.89 0.90
C ARG A 102 -10.92 25.47 -0.05
N GLU A 103 -10.82 26.76 -0.39
CA GLU A 103 -11.72 27.42 -1.36
C GLU A 103 -11.62 26.76 -2.74
N GLU A 104 -10.39 26.47 -3.19
CA GLU A 104 -10.17 25.80 -4.48
C GLU A 104 -10.68 24.35 -4.47
N TRP A 105 -10.55 23.62 -3.36
CA TRP A 105 -11.09 22.27 -3.23
C TRP A 105 -12.62 22.25 -3.24
N GLU A 106 -13.28 23.16 -2.52
CA GLU A 106 -14.73 23.31 -2.56
C GLU A 106 -15.23 23.63 -3.98
N ASN A 107 -14.53 24.52 -4.68
CA ASN A 107 -14.81 24.84 -6.08
C ASN A 107 -14.69 23.61 -7.00
N VAL A 108 -13.60 22.84 -6.85
CA VAL A 108 -13.37 21.60 -7.60
C VAL A 108 -14.46 20.57 -7.29
N PHE A 109 -14.79 20.33 -6.02
CA PHE A 109 -15.82 19.37 -5.62
C PHE A 109 -17.20 19.74 -6.18
N ASN A 110 -17.53 21.03 -6.24
CA ASN A 110 -18.83 21.48 -6.74
C ASN A 110 -18.95 21.41 -8.26
N ASN A 111 -17.84 21.59 -9.00
CA ASN A 111 -17.88 21.75 -10.45
C ASN A 111 -17.35 20.55 -11.25
N MET A 112 -16.57 19.65 -10.64
CA MET A 112 -15.93 18.52 -11.33
C MET A 112 -16.66 17.20 -11.00
N SER A 113 -17.39 16.67 -11.97
CA SER A 113 -18.34 15.55 -11.79
C SER A 113 -17.67 14.25 -11.35
N ASN A 114 -16.54 13.88 -11.93
CA ASN A 114 -15.85 12.63 -11.61
C ASN A 114 -15.12 12.76 -10.27
N ILE A 115 -14.46 13.88 -10.01
CA ILE A 115 -13.83 14.16 -8.71
C ILE A 115 -14.88 14.19 -7.61
N LYS A 116 -16.05 14.80 -7.83
CA LYS A 116 -17.14 14.81 -6.85
C LYS A 116 -17.56 13.39 -6.45
N LYS A 117 -17.77 12.51 -7.44
CA LYS A 117 -18.09 11.09 -7.21
C LYS A 117 -16.95 10.37 -6.47
N TYR A 118 -15.71 10.64 -6.86
CA TYR A 118 -14.52 10.03 -6.23
C TYR A 118 -14.35 10.46 -4.76
N ALA A 119 -14.55 11.73 -4.45
CA ALA A 119 -14.44 12.24 -3.09
C ALA A 119 -15.66 11.89 -2.22
N SER A 120 -16.84 11.74 -2.84
CA SER A 120 -18.17 11.54 -2.25
C SER A 120 -18.65 12.70 -1.37
N ARG A 121 -17.76 13.26 -0.53
CA ARG A 121 -18.00 14.38 0.37
C ARG A 121 -16.92 15.45 0.25
N VAL A 122 -17.32 16.71 0.40
CA VAL A 122 -16.39 17.86 0.33
C VAL A 122 -15.40 17.89 1.49
N ASP A 123 -15.73 17.32 2.65
CA ASP A 123 -14.84 17.28 3.80
C ASP A 123 -13.83 16.12 3.77
N ASN A 124 -13.88 15.27 2.73
CA ASN A 124 -12.87 14.25 2.48
C ASN A 124 -11.59 14.86 1.89
N THR A 125 -10.76 15.44 2.75
CA THR A 125 -9.50 16.10 2.36
C THR A 125 -8.39 15.16 1.92
N ASN A 126 -8.59 13.83 2.00
CA ASN A 126 -7.62 12.86 1.50
C ASN A 126 -7.49 12.89 -0.03
N VAL A 127 -8.59 13.18 -0.75
CA VAL A 127 -8.59 13.32 -2.21
C VAL A 127 -7.74 14.49 -2.68
N PRO A 128 -7.98 15.75 -2.24
CA PRO A 128 -7.12 16.86 -2.64
C PRO A 128 -5.68 16.71 -2.13
N TYR A 129 -5.47 16.08 -0.95
CA TYR A 129 -4.14 15.73 -0.46
C TYR A 129 -3.38 14.81 -1.43
N SER A 130 -4.07 13.82 -2.00
CA SER A 130 -3.51 12.90 -2.99
C SER A 130 -3.03 13.63 -4.26
N PHE A 131 -3.67 14.73 -4.65
CA PHE A 131 -3.26 15.52 -5.81
C PHE A 131 -1.92 16.24 -5.53
N ILE A 132 -1.75 16.72 -4.29
CA ILE A 132 -0.49 17.30 -3.82
C ILE A 132 0.60 16.24 -3.80
N GLN A 133 0.30 15.01 -3.35
CA GLN A 133 1.24 13.89 -3.41
C GLN A 133 1.65 13.58 -4.86
N SER A 134 0.72 13.59 -5.82
CA SER A 134 1.05 13.41 -7.24
C SER A 134 1.96 14.51 -7.79
N LEU A 135 1.70 15.77 -7.44
CA LEU A 135 2.57 16.90 -7.80
C LEU A 135 3.98 16.74 -7.21
N ALA A 136 4.07 16.34 -5.94
CA ALA A 136 5.34 16.09 -5.27
C ALA A 136 6.13 14.94 -5.93
N LEU A 137 5.48 13.80 -6.22
CA LEU A 137 6.11 12.69 -6.94
C LEU A 137 6.64 13.11 -8.31
N ALA A 138 5.83 13.83 -9.09
CA ALA A 138 6.22 14.33 -10.41
C ALA A 138 7.38 15.35 -10.36
N ASN A 139 7.66 15.93 -9.20
CA ASN A 139 8.83 16.79 -8.96
C ASN A 139 9.93 16.07 -8.14
N HIS A 140 9.93 14.73 -8.16
CA HIS A 140 10.89 13.86 -7.48
C HIS A 140 11.03 14.10 -5.97
N GLN A 141 9.98 14.60 -5.32
CA GLN A 141 9.93 14.82 -3.88
C GLN A 141 9.38 13.60 -3.14
N ASN A 142 9.72 13.50 -1.85
CA ASN A 142 9.20 12.48 -0.96
C ASN A 142 7.79 12.87 -0.47
N ILE A 143 6.86 11.92 -0.51
CA ILE A 143 5.44 12.14 -0.14
C ILE A 143 5.09 11.78 1.29
N LYS A 144 6.08 11.36 2.11
CA LYS A 144 5.87 11.19 3.54
C LYS A 144 5.44 12.50 4.15
N SER A 145 4.44 12.47 5.02
CA SER A 145 3.85 13.68 5.62
C SER A 145 4.89 14.70 6.13
N LYS A 146 5.96 14.24 6.81
CA LYS A 146 7.06 15.08 7.31
C LYS A 146 7.89 15.78 6.24
N ASP A 147 7.96 15.20 5.04
CA ASP A 147 8.77 15.70 3.93
C ASP A 147 7.88 16.52 2.98
N LEU A 148 6.63 16.09 2.76
CA LEU A 148 5.66 16.79 1.92
C LEU A 148 5.33 18.20 2.45
N ILE A 149 5.35 18.38 3.77
CA ILE A 149 5.20 19.68 4.40
C ILE A 149 6.26 20.71 4.00
N LYS A 150 7.41 20.26 3.48
CA LYS A 150 8.57 21.08 3.11
C LYS A 150 8.61 21.47 1.63
N ILE A 151 7.66 20.99 0.82
CA ILE A 151 7.57 21.38 -0.61
C ILE A 151 7.48 22.90 -0.76
N ASN A 152 7.83 23.46 -1.90
CA ASN A 152 7.79 24.90 -2.13
C ASN A 152 6.64 25.31 -3.06
N GLU A 153 6.49 26.61 -3.27
CA GLU A 153 5.48 27.25 -4.12
C GLU A 153 5.63 26.93 -5.61
N ASP A 154 6.82 26.50 -6.06
CA ASP A 154 7.01 26.03 -7.43
C ASP A 154 6.23 24.74 -7.71
N ILE A 155 6.06 23.90 -6.68
CA ILE A 155 5.29 22.65 -6.75
C ILE A 155 3.81 22.93 -6.49
N LEU A 156 3.49 23.62 -5.40
CA LEU A 156 2.11 23.85 -4.96
C LEU A 156 1.71 25.33 -5.12
N ASN A 157 1.05 25.61 -6.24
CA ASN A 157 0.47 26.90 -6.58
C ASN A 157 -0.80 26.72 -7.41
N LYS A 158 -1.55 27.80 -7.64
CA LYS A 158 -2.81 27.78 -8.40
C LYS A 158 -2.68 27.18 -9.81
N LYS A 159 -1.57 27.45 -10.53
CA LYS A 159 -1.35 26.91 -11.88
C LYS A 159 -1.20 25.39 -11.87
N ASN A 160 -0.33 24.87 -11.00
CA ASN A 160 -0.11 23.42 -10.89
C ASN A 160 -1.30 22.68 -10.31
N TRP A 161 -2.02 23.32 -9.38
CA TRP A 161 -3.29 22.82 -8.86
C TRP A 161 -4.32 22.62 -9.98
N ASN A 162 -4.56 23.66 -10.79
CA ASN A 162 -5.49 23.55 -11.92
C ASN A 162 -5.07 22.47 -12.91
N LYS A 163 -3.76 22.34 -13.18
CA LYS A 163 -3.21 21.29 -14.05
C LYS A 163 -3.49 19.88 -13.50
N VAL A 164 -3.25 19.64 -12.20
CA VAL A 164 -3.48 18.31 -11.62
C VAL A 164 -4.98 17.99 -11.54
N VAL A 165 -5.82 18.97 -11.23
CA VAL A 165 -7.29 18.82 -11.23
C VAL A 165 -7.80 18.42 -12.62
N ASP A 166 -7.38 19.14 -13.67
CA ASP A 166 -7.76 18.82 -15.05
C ASP A 166 -7.33 17.40 -15.44
N LEU A 167 -6.09 17.02 -15.13
CA LEU A 167 -5.60 15.67 -15.39
C LEU A 167 -6.40 14.60 -14.63
N VAL A 168 -6.73 14.85 -13.37
CA VAL A 168 -7.50 13.90 -12.56
C VAL A 168 -8.91 13.73 -13.13
N GLU A 169 -9.64 14.83 -13.34
CA GLU A 169 -11.02 14.82 -13.84
C GLU A 169 -11.11 14.20 -15.24
N ASN A 170 -10.31 14.71 -16.17
CA ASN A 170 -10.49 14.50 -17.60
C ASN A 170 -9.65 13.35 -18.17
N LYS A 171 -8.59 12.91 -17.46
CA LYS A 171 -7.77 11.78 -17.91
C LYS A 171 -7.83 10.61 -16.94
N VAL A 172 -7.47 10.80 -15.68
CA VAL A 172 -7.31 9.69 -14.72
C VAL A 172 -8.64 9.04 -14.39
N LEU A 173 -9.60 9.82 -13.86
CA LEU A 173 -10.90 9.30 -13.47
C LEU A 173 -11.74 8.93 -14.70
N ALA A 174 -11.68 9.71 -15.77
CA ALA A 174 -12.30 9.36 -17.04
C ALA A 174 -11.82 7.99 -17.57
N THR A 175 -10.52 7.68 -17.44
CA THR A 175 -9.95 6.38 -17.82
C THR A 175 -10.35 5.27 -16.86
N LEU A 176 -10.33 5.51 -15.55
CA LEU A 176 -10.70 4.52 -14.53
C LEU A 176 -12.19 4.16 -14.57
N ASN A 177 -13.05 5.12 -14.92
CA ASN A 177 -14.50 4.93 -15.07
C ASN A 177 -14.88 4.14 -16.34
N GLN A 178 -13.92 3.81 -17.21
CA GLN A 178 -14.17 2.93 -18.35
C GLN A 178 -14.32 1.48 -17.86
N ILE A 179 -15.57 1.02 -17.72
CA ILE A 179 -15.91 -0.33 -17.23
C ILE A 179 -15.20 -1.42 -18.02
N ASN A 180 -15.11 -1.29 -19.34
CA ASN A 180 -14.40 -2.25 -20.21
C ASN A 180 -12.88 -2.32 -19.97
N ARG A 181 -12.29 -1.35 -19.26
CA ARG A 181 -10.85 -1.25 -19.03
C ARG A 181 -10.44 -1.66 -17.63
N PHE A 182 -11.15 -1.15 -16.62
CA PHE A 182 -10.81 -1.37 -15.21
C PHE A 182 -11.97 -1.91 -14.39
N GLY A 183 -13.17 -2.06 -14.97
CA GLY A 183 -14.30 -2.70 -14.28
C GLY A 183 -14.85 -1.93 -13.09
N ILE A 184 -14.64 -0.61 -13.02
CA ILE A 184 -15.10 0.20 -11.90
C ILE A 184 -16.50 0.72 -12.22
N GLY A 185 -17.53 -0.03 -11.84
CA GLY A 185 -18.94 0.37 -12.04
C GLY A 185 -19.39 1.52 -11.12
N ASP A 186 -18.73 1.66 -9.97
CA ASP A 186 -18.88 2.75 -9.01
C ASP A 186 -17.52 2.96 -8.33
N ILE A 187 -16.94 4.15 -8.48
CA ILE A 187 -15.60 4.44 -7.98
C ILE A 187 -15.52 4.48 -6.45
N GLU A 188 -16.59 4.84 -5.75
CA GLU A 188 -16.59 4.86 -4.28
C GLU A 188 -16.52 3.42 -3.74
N LYS A 189 -17.34 2.53 -4.32
CA LYS A 189 -17.47 1.14 -3.89
C LYS A 189 -16.33 0.26 -4.41
N TRP A 190 -15.99 0.39 -5.69
CA TRP A 190 -15.20 -0.59 -6.43
C TRP A 190 -13.79 -0.14 -6.81
N LEU A 191 -13.34 1.06 -6.42
CA LEU A 191 -11.93 1.41 -6.54
C LEU A 191 -11.08 0.56 -5.56
N PRO A 192 -10.08 -0.21 -6.03
CA PRO A 192 -9.28 -1.07 -5.17
C PRO A 192 -8.40 -0.31 -4.16
N TYR A 193 -7.81 0.82 -4.59
CA TYR A 193 -6.90 1.64 -3.79
C TYR A 193 -6.87 3.10 -4.26
N ASN A 194 -6.94 4.05 -3.32
CA ASN A 194 -6.64 5.46 -3.58
C ASN A 194 -5.23 5.71 -4.13
N PRO A 195 -4.16 5.04 -3.63
CA PRO A 195 -2.82 5.12 -4.20
C PRO A 195 -2.72 4.92 -5.72
N LEU A 196 -3.62 4.13 -6.33
CA LEU A 196 -3.63 3.93 -7.78
C LEU A 196 -3.97 5.22 -8.52
N VAL A 197 -4.93 6.01 -8.01
CA VAL A 197 -5.29 7.32 -8.54
C VAL A 197 -4.11 8.29 -8.41
N THR A 198 -3.46 8.33 -7.25
CA THR A 198 -2.29 9.19 -7.00
C THR A 198 -1.14 8.88 -7.96
N LEU A 199 -0.80 7.60 -8.13
CA LEU A 199 0.31 7.17 -8.98
C LEU A 199 -0.01 7.36 -10.46
N LEU A 200 -1.22 7.01 -10.90
CA LEU A 200 -1.64 7.23 -12.28
C LEU A 200 -1.62 8.72 -12.63
N THR A 201 -2.06 9.59 -11.71
CA THR A 201 -1.95 11.05 -11.85
C THR A 201 -0.50 11.50 -11.96
N ALA A 202 0.39 10.99 -11.11
CA ALA A 202 1.82 11.32 -11.16
C ALA A 202 2.47 10.86 -12.48
N PHE A 203 2.07 9.70 -13.02
CA PHE A 203 2.55 9.24 -14.32
C PHE A 203 2.11 10.14 -15.47
N TYR A 204 0.85 10.60 -15.48
CA TYR A 204 0.38 11.58 -16.46
C TYR A 204 1.04 12.96 -16.33
N LEU A 205 1.45 13.35 -15.13
CA LEU A 205 2.20 14.60 -14.94
C LEU A 205 3.60 14.53 -15.55
N MET A 206 4.22 13.35 -15.53
CA MET A 206 5.56 13.11 -16.09
C MET A 206 5.56 12.82 -17.60
N ASN A 207 4.49 12.24 -18.12
CA ASN A 207 4.45 11.70 -19.47
C ASN A 207 3.25 12.25 -20.25
N LYS A 208 3.49 12.71 -21.48
CA LYS A 208 2.40 13.16 -22.38
C LYS A 208 1.42 12.03 -22.72
N HIS A 209 1.94 10.82 -22.87
CA HIS A 209 1.19 9.59 -23.19
C HIS A 209 1.68 8.45 -22.29
N LEU A 210 0.77 7.58 -21.87
CA LEU A 210 1.10 6.40 -21.07
C LEU A 210 1.06 5.15 -21.94
N ASP A 211 2.05 4.27 -21.75
CA ASP A 211 2.01 2.91 -22.26
C ASP A 211 1.06 2.09 -21.39
N PHE A 212 -0.14 1.88 -21.92
CA PHE A 212 -1.18 1.22 -21.18
C PHE A 212 -1.00 -0.28 -20.99
N GLU A 213 -0.17 -0.95 -21.79
CA GLU A 213 0.18 -2.35 -21.50
C GLU A 213 0.94 -2.42 -20.18
N LYS A 214 1.90 -1.51 -19.99
CA LYS A 214 2.67 -1.39 -18.75
C LYS A 214 1.82 -0.90 -17.58
N ILE A 215 0.95 0.09 -17.80
CA ILE A 215 0.02 0.55 -16.75
C ILE A 215 -0.91 -0.58 -16.33
N ASN A 216 -1.46 -1.37 -17.25
CA ASN A 216 -2.32 -2.50 -16.90
C ASN A 216 -1.54 -3.55 -16.10
N ALA A 217 -0.34 -3.91 -16.54
CA ALA A 217 0.51 -4.85 -15.81
C ALA A 217 0.83 -4.38 -14.39
N TRP A 218 1.23 -3.11 -14.22
CA TRP A 218 1.44 -2.52 -12.89
C TRP A 218 0.16 -2.47 -12.05
N TYR A 219 -0.94 -1.93 -12.60
CA TYR A 219 -2.20 -1.74 -11.89
C TYR A 219 -2.71 -3.07 -11.33
N TRP A 220 -2.85 -4.09 -12.18
CA TRP A 220 -3.38 -5.39 -11.77
C TRP A 220 -2.41 -6.14 -10.86
N SER A 221 -1.09 -5.99 -11.05
CA SER A 221 -0.10 -6.53 -10.11
C SER A 221 -0.23 -5.89 -8.74
N ALA A 222 -0.39 -4.57 -8.65
CA ALA A 222 -0.55 -3.85 -7.38
C ALA A 222 -1.87 -4.23 -6.68
N VAL A 223 -2.96 -4.38 -7.43
CA VAL A 223 -4.28 -4.83 -6.93
C VAL A 223 -4.19 -6.24 -6.36
N PHE A 224 -3.67 -7.20 -7.13
CA PHE A 224 -3.67 -8.61 -6.76
C PHE A 224 -2.52 -9.03 -5.84
N THR A 225 -1.51 -8.17 -5.61
CA THR A 225 -0.52 -8.36 -4.54
C THR A 225 -0.85 -7.60 -3.26
N GLU A 226 -1.97 -6.85 -3.25
CA GLU A 226 -2.36 -5.98 -2.12
C GLU A 226 -1.24 -5.00 -1.73
N ARG A 227 -0.52 -4.49 -2.74
CA ARG A 227 0.74 -3.74 -2.62
C ARG A 227 0.70 -2.58 -1.63
N TYR A 228 -0.44 -1.91 -1.52
CA TYR A 228 -0.59 -0.68 -0.73
C TYR A 228 -1.33 -0.87 0.61
N SER A 229 -1.56 -2.11 1.06
CA SER A 229 -2.22 -2.42 2.34
C SER A 229 -1.39 -2.08 3.60
N GLY A 230 -0.06 -1.92 3.45
CA GLY A 230 0.89 -1.66 4.55
C GLY A 230 1.57 -0.29 4.46
N SER A 231 2.89 -0.28 4.26
CA SER A 231 3.74 0.93 4.14
C SER A 231 3.48 1.73 2.85
N THR A 232 2.25 2.21 2.67
CA THR A 232 1.68 2.76 1.43
C THR A 232 2.58 3.79 0.76
N GLU A 233 2.95 4.87 1.44
CA GLU A 233 3.78 5.95 0.86
C GLU A 233 5.16 5.46 0.40
N THR A 234 5.75 4.49 1.11
CA THR A 234 7.07 3.93 0.76
C THR A 234 6.98 3.13 -0.53
N TYR A 235 5.95 2.29 -0.66
CA TYR A 235 5.71 1.53 -1.89
C TYR A 235 5.28 2.42 -3.05
N MET A 236 4.48 3.47 -2.80
CA MET A 236 4.11 4.44 -3.83
C MET A 236 5.35 5.13 -4.42
N MET A 237 6.28 5.61 -3.59
CA MET A 237 7.51 6.22 -4.11
C MET A 237 8.39 5.21 -4.87
N LYS A 238 8.49 3.98 -4.38
CA LYS A 238 9.26 2.92 -5.05
C LYS A 238 8.66 2.58 -6.41
N ASP A 239 7.37 2.30 -6.45
CA ASP A 239 6.65 1.92 -7.66
C ASP A 239 6.61 3.10 -8.64
N PHE A 240 6.44 4.35 -8.18
CA PHE A 240 6.52 5.54 -9.03
C PHE A 240 7.85 5.60 -9.79
N ARG A 241 8.97 5.43 -9.08
CA ARG A 241 10.31 5.44 -9.68
C ARG A 241 10.51 4.28 -10.66
N GLU A 242 10.18 3.06 -10.25
CA GLU A 242 10.41 1.85 -11.04
C GLU A 242 9.52 1.81 -12.29
N VAL A 243 8.24 2.16 -12.16
CA VAL A 243 7.30 2.19 -13.29
C VAL A 243 7.63 3.33 -14.24
N THR A 244 8.02 4.52 -13.75
CA THR A 244 8.47 5.62 -14.62
C THR A 244 9.71 5.23 -15.43
N TYR A 245 10.68 4.57 -14.78
CA TYR A 245 11.85 4.04 -15.47
C TYR A 245 11.48 2.97 -16.51
N TRP A 246 10.58 2.06 -16.14
CA TRP A 246 10.09 1.02 -17.03
C TRP A 246 9.33 1.57 -18.24
N MET A 247 8.50 2.61 -18.06
CA MET A 247 7.74 3.25 -19.14
C MET A 247 8.66 3.85 -20.22
N ASN A 248 9.81 4.40 -19.83
CA ASN A 248 10.79 5.01 -20.75
C ASN A 248 11.71 3.99 -21.46
N ASN A 249 11.13 2.86 -21.90
CA ASN A 249 11.77 1.81 -22.72
C ASN A 249 12.87 0.97 -22.04
N SER A 250 12.78 0.76 -20.72
CA SER A 250 13.57 -0.29 -20.07
C SER A 250 12.90 -1.68 -20.18
N LYS A 251 13.72 -2.74 -20.20
CA LYS A 251 13.27 -4.15 -20.02
C LYS A 251 13.14 -4.53 -18.54
N ASP A 252 13.59 -3.67 -17.62
CA ASP A 252 13.57 -3.93 -16.19
C ASP A 252 12.15 -3.80 -15.65
N LEU A 253 11.60 -4.93 -15.22
CA LEU A 253 10.27 -4.98 -14.61
C LEU A 253 10.28 -4.28 -13.24
N PRO A 254 9.26 -3.48 -12.92
CA PRO A 254 9.05 -3.02 -11.55
C PRO A 254 8.88 -4.20 -10.60
N GLU A 255 9.35 -4.08 -9.36
CA GLU A 255 9.34 -5.18 -8.39
C GLU A 255 7.94 -5.77 -8.22
N VAL A 256 6.91 -4.92 -8.17
CA VAL A 256 5.52 -5.37 -7.98
C VAL A 256 5.03 -6.24 -9.14
N VAL A 257 5.43 -5.93 -10.37
CA VAL A 257 5.07 -6.71 -11.56
C VAL A 257 5.83 -8.03 -11.56
N GLU A 258 7.15 -7.97 -11.36
CA GLU A 258 8.01 -9.17 -11.31
C GLU A 258 7.57 -10.15 -10.21
N GLN A 259 7.31 -9.66 -8.99
CA GLN A 259 6.82 -10.48 -7.89
C GLN A 259 5.50 -11.17 -8.22
N PHE A 260 4.57 -10.45 -8.86
CA PHE A 260 3.28 -11.02 -9.19
C PHE A 260 3.38 -12.07 -10.29
N LEU A 261 4.15 -11.81 -11.34
CA LEU A 261 4.42 -12.79 -12.39
C LEU A 261 5.06 -14.06 -11.82
N ASN A 262 6.00 -13.93 -10.87
CA ASN A 262 6.59 -15.08 -10.16
C ASN A 262 5.57 -15.88 -9.33
N GLN A 263 4.60 -15.21 -8.70
CA GLN A 263 3.52 -15.90 -7.99
C GLN A 263 2.61 -16.67 -8.95
N LEU A 264 2.32 -16.09 -10.12
CA LEU A 264 1.50 -16.70 -11.16
C LEU A 264 2.20 -17.87 -11.88
N SER A 265 3.52 -17.81 -12.05
CA SER A 265 4.30 -18.86 -12.73
C SER A 265 4.51 -20.08 -11.83
N ASN A 266 4.73 -19.86 -10.53
CA ASN A 266 4.94 -20.94 -9.56
C ASN A 266 3.63 -21.45 -8.93
N ASN A 267 2.46 -21.04 -9.45
CA ASN A 267 1.15 -21.38 -8.91
C ASN A 267 1.00 -21.07 -7.40
N ALA A 268 1.68 -20.02 -6.91
CA ALA A 268 1.64 -19.59 -5.51
C ALA A 268 0.51 -18.58 -5.24
N PHE A 269 -0.07 -17.99 -6.30
CA PHE A 269 -1.21 -17.10 -6.19
C PHE A 269 -2.51 -17.91 -6.02
N THR A 270 -3.33 -17.53 -5.02
CA THR A 270 -4.63 -18.14 -4.75
C THR A 270 -5.65 -17.12 -4.28
N LEU A 271 -6.92 -17.41 -4.56
CA LEU A 271 -8.11 -16.64 -4.17
C LEU A 271 -8.89 -17.29 -3.01
N PHE A 272 -8.54 -18.51 -2.59
CA PHE A 272 -9.20 -19.21 -1.48
C PHE A 272 -9.09 -18.49 -0.13
N ASN A 273 -8.13 -17.57 0.02
CA ASN A 273 -7.94 -16.76 1.22
C ASN A 273 -8.61 -15.37 1.16
N VAL A 274 -9.27 -15.02 0.05
CA VAL A 274 -9.86 -13.68 -0.16
C VAL A 274 -11.33 -13.68 0.27
N LYS A 275 -11.64 -12.93 1.34
CA LYS A 275 -12.99 -12.90 1.96
C LYS A 275 -13.48 -11.50 2.32
N ARG A 276 -12.56 -10.55 2.48
CA ARG A 276 -12.87 -9.21 3.00
C ARG A 276 -13.24 -8.29 1.84
N SER A 277 -14.47 -7.77 1.84
CA SER A 277 -14.97 -6.88 0.79
C SER A 277 -14.13 -5.61 0.60
N GLY A 278 -13.48 -5.13 1.68
CA GLY A 278 -12.57 -3.99 1.63
C GLY A 278 -11.18 -4.27 1.07
N SER A 279 -10.81 -5.52 0.78
CA SER A 279 -9.48 -5.85 0.26
C SER A 279 -9.37 -5.53 -1.24
N SER A 280 -8.18 -5.11 -1.69
CA SER A 280 -8.00 -4.77 -3.11
C SER A 280 -8.15 -5.97 -4.02
N LYS A 281 -7.71 -7.16 -3.59
CA LYS A 281 -7.95 -8.41 -4.34
C LYS A 281 -9.44 -8.66 -4.52
N TYR A 282 -10.23 -8.50 -3.45
CA TYR A 282 -11.68 -8.70 -3.49
C TYR A 282 -12.32 -7.76 -4.52
N LYS A 283 -12.06 -6.45 -4.39
CA LYS A 283 -12.54 -5.44 -5.34
C LYS A 283 -12.05 -5.73 -6.77
N GLY A 284 -10.79 -6.13 -6.92
CA GLY A 284 -10.19 -6.52 -8.20
C GLY A 284 -10.96 -7.66 -8.89
N ILE A 285 -11.41 -8.68 -8.17
CA ILE A 285 -12.24 -9.75 -8.77
C ILE A 285 -13.59 -9.21 -9.24
N PHE A 286 -14.24 -8.36 -8.45
CA PHE A 286 -15.47 -7.70 -8.87
C PHE A 286 -15.27 -6.81 -10.09
N ASN A 287 -14.14 -6.11 -10.18
CA ASN A 287 -13.77 -5.37 -11.36
C ASN A 287 -13.65 -6.28 -12.60
N LEU A 288 -13.07 -7.47 -12.47
CA LEU A 288 -13.04 -8.42 -13.59
C LEU A 288 -14.45 -8.86 -14.02
N ILE A 289 -15.35 -9.06 -13.05
CA ILE A 289 -16.75 -9.43 -13.32
C ILE A 289 -17.46 -8.30 -14.09
N PHE A 290 -17.27 -7.04 -13.66
CA PHE A 290 -17.77 -5.88 -14.41
C PHE A 290 -17.17 -5.78 -15.82
N MET A 291 -15.86 -5.98 -15.98
CA MET A 291 -15.19 -5.97 -17.30
C MET A 291 -15.73 -7.07 -18.23
N ASN A 292 -16.23 -8.16 -17.66
CA ASN A 292 -16.82 -9.27 -18.39
C ASN A 292 -18.33 -9.07 -18.66
N ASN A 293 -18.82 -7.83 -18.53
CA ASN A 293 -20.20 -7.41 -18.77
C ASN A 293 -21.23 -8.24 -17.99
N ALA A 294 -20.98 -8.43 -16.70
CA ALA A 294 -21.86 -9.17 -15.80
C ALA A 294 -23.32 -8.74 -15.91
N LEU A 295 -24.19 -9.71 -16.22
CA LEU A 295 -25.63 -9.53 -16.35
C LEU A 295 -26.35 -10.07 -15.11
N ASP A 296 -27.46 -9.45 -14.70
CA ASP A 296 -28.30 -10.07 -13.67
C ASP A 296 -28.86 -11.42 -14.14
N PHE A 297 -29.04 -12.35 -13.19
CA PHE A 297 -29.48 -13.70 -13.51
C PHE A 297 -30.91 -13.77 -14.05
N PHE A 298 -31.84 -12.97 -13.52
CA PHE A 298 -33.25 -12.98 -13.93
C PHE A 298 -33.61 -11.81 -14.85
N GLU A 299 -32.86 -10.71 -14.77
CA GLU A 299 -33.09 -9.48 -15.53
C GLU A 299 -31.85 -9.05 -16.34
N PRO A 300 -31.35 -9.89 -17.26
CA PRO A 300 -30.12 -9.61 -18.00
C PRO A 300 -30.25 -8.42 -18.96
N GLU A 301 -31.48 -7.98 -19.28
CA GLU A 301 -31.72 -6.81 -20.12
C GLU A 301 -31.47 -5.48 -19.37
N ASN A 302 -31.33 -5.49 -18.04
CA ASN A 302 -31.09 -4.31 -17.22
C ASN A 302 -29.59 -4.10 -16.95
N LEU A 303 -28.99 -3.13 -17.63
CA LEU A 303 -27.54 -2.84 -17.58
C LEU A 303 -27.12 -1.87 -16.46
N ALA A 304 -27.93 -1.73 -15.41
CA ALA A 304 -27.63 -0.84 -14.29
C ALA A 304 -26.53 -1.40 -13.37
N PHE A 305 -25.28 -1.42 -13.85
CA PHE A 305 -24.11 -1.93 -13.13
C PHE A 305 -23.94 -1.35 -11.72
N ASN A 306 -24.34 -0.11 -11.51
CA ASN A 306 -24.29 0.59 -10.23
C ASN A 306 -25.28 0.04 -9.19
N LEU A 307 -26.34 -0.66 -9.62
CA LEU A 307 -27.33 -1.29 -8.74
C LEU A 307 -26.97 -2.74 -8.36
N LEU A 308 -25.93 -3.32 -8.97
CA LEU A 308 -25.50 -4.67 -8.65
C LEU A 308 -24.82 -4.72 -7.27
N GLU A 309 -25.20 -5.75 -6.52
CA GLU A 309 -24.75 -6.04 -5.17
C GLU A 309 -24.01 -7.37 -5.10
N ASP A 310 -23.23 -7.54 -4.03
CA ASP A 310 -22.35 -8.70 -3.88
C ASP A 310 -23.05 -9.86 -3.16
N HIS A 311 -23.24 -10.98 -3.85
CA HIS A 311 -24.07 -12.09 -3.35
C HIS A 311 -23.40 -13.43 -3.52
N HIS A 312 -23.87 -14.42 -2.74
CA HIS A 312 -23.35 -15.79 -2.80
C HIS A 312 -23.96 -16.56 -3.96
N ILE A 313 -23.13 -17.30 -4.71
CA ILE A 313 -23.60 -18.18 -5.80
C ILE A 313 -24.24 -19.44 -5.20
N PHE A 314 -23.53 -20.10 -4.29
CA PHE A 314 -24.11 -21.12 -3.42
C PHE A 314 -24.65 -20.41 -2.18
N PRO A 315 -25.98 -20.31 -2.01
CA PRO A 315 -26.55 -19.49 -0.95
C PRO A 315 -26.08 -19.95 0.43
N LYS A 316 -25.70 -18.98 1.26
CA LYS A 316 -25.18 -19.25 2.61
C LYS A 316 -26.14 -20.06 3.46
N ASP A 317 -27.43 -19.73 3.41
CA ASP A 317 -28.45 -20.39 4.22
C ASP A 317 -28.78 -21.80 3.72
N PHE A 318 -28.69 -22.03 2.41
CA PHE A 318 -28.71 -23.38 1.84
C PHE A 318 -27.57 -24.25 2.41
N LEU A 319 -26.32 -23.78 2.29
CA LEU A 319 -25.14 -24.52 2.77
C LEU A 319 -25.21 -24.81 4.29
N LYS A 320 -25.67 -23.84 5.08
CA LYS A 320 -25.88 -24.00 6.53
C LYS A 320 -26.95 -25.02 6.86
N SER A 321 -28.13 -24.93 6.22
CA SER A 321 -29.24 -25.85 6.48
C SER A 321 -28.88 -27.31 6.16
N LYS A 322 -27.96 -27.53 5.23
CA LYS A 322 -27.46 -28.85 4.83
C LYS A 322 -26.22 -29.31 5.62
N ASN A 323 -25.79 -28.54 6.63
CA ASN A 323 -24.58 -28.83 7.43
C ASN A 323 -23.33 -29.06 6.55
N VAL A 324 -23.15 -28.25 5.51
CA VAL A 324 -22.01 -28.35 4.60
C VAL A 324 -20.85 -27.54 5.15
N GLU A 325 -19.81 -28.23 5.60
CA GLU A 325 -18.60 -27.60 6.16
C GLU A 325 -17.67 -27.07 5.06
N VAL A 326 -17.98 -25.86 4.59
CA VAL A 326 -17.18 -25.10 3.61
C VAL A 326 -17.09 -23.64 4.00
N ASP A 327 -16.09 -22.96 3.44
CA ASP A 327 -15.96 -21.52 3.58
C ASP A 327 -16.82 -20.79 2.55
N TYR A 328 -18.08 -20.57 2.87
CA TYR A 328 -19.04 -19.95 1.96
C TYR A 328 -18.74 -18.48 1.67
N ASN A 329 -17.89 -17.79 2.45
CA ASN A 329 -17.57 -16.37 2.28
C ASN A 329 -16.37 -16.09 1.36
N ILE A 330 -15.74 -17.12 0.79
CA ILE A 330 -14.65 -16.93 -0.17
C ILE A 330 -15.13 -16.19 -1.42
N ILE A 331 -14.26 -15.35 -2.00
CA ILE A 331 -14.56 -14.57 -3.21
C ILE A 331 -15.02 -15.45 -4.38
N LEU A 332 -14.54 -16.70 -4.45
CA LEU A 332 -14.90 -17.67 -5.47
C LEU A 332 -16.37 -18.10 -5.41
N ASN A 333 -17.05 -17.87 -4.29
CA ASN A 333 -18.50 -18.06 -4.13
C ASN A 333 -19.28 -16.74 -4.18
N ARG A 334 -18.66 -15.62 -4.59
CA ARG A 334 -19.31 -14.30 -4.66
C ARG A 334 -19.51 -13.85 -6.10
N THR A 335 -20.58 -13.10 -6.35
CA THR A 335 -20.92 -12.58 -7.69
C THR A 335 -21.74 -11.29 -7.60
N LEU A 336 -22.01 -10.67 -8.75
CA LEU A 336 -22.85 -9.47 -8.87
C LEU A 336 -24.26 -9.84 -9.36
N ILE A 337 -25.29 -9.49 -8.61
CA ILE A 337 -26.72 -9.58 -9.02
C ILE A 337 -27.50 -8.45 -8.35
N PHE A 338 -28.74 -8.19 -8.78
CA PHE A 338 -29.59 -7.23 -8.10
C PHE A 338 -30.04 -7.75 -6.72
N GLY A 339 -30.33 -6.81 -5.81
CA GLY A 339 -30.89 -7.14 -4.49
C GLY A 339 -32.22 -7.92 -4.58
N GLU A 340 -33.07 -7.59 -5.55
CA GLU A 340 -34.32 -8.35 -5.82
C GLU A 340 -34.04 -9.78 -6.30
N THR A 341 -33.05 -9.95 -7.18
CA THR A 341 -32.59 -11.27 -7.62
C THR A 341 -32.05 -12.09 -6.46
N ASN A 342 -31.28 -11.49 -5.56
CA ASN A 342 -30.83 -12.16 -4.33
C ASN A 342 -32.00 -12.55 -3.41
N LYS A 343 -33.01 -11.69 -3.24
CA LYS A 343 -34.23 -12.03 -2.49
C LYS A 343 -34.98 -13.20 -3.14
N ARG A 344 -35.03 -13.25 -4.47
CA ARG A 344 -35.65 -14.35 -5.22
C ARG A 344 -34.88 -15.67 -5.02
N ILE A 345 -33.55 -15.63 -5.03
CA ILE A 345 -32.71 -16.82 -4.76
C ILE A 345 -32.86 -17.28 -3.31
N SER A 346 -32.81 -16.36 -2.34
CA SER A 346 -33.00 -16.64 -0.91
C SER A 346 -32.14 -17.82 -0.42
N ASN A 347 -32.75 -18.86 0.15
CA ASN A 347 -32.11 -20.07 0.66
C ASN A 347 -32.23 -21.29 -0.29
N LYS A 348 -32.59 -21.07 -1.57
CA LYS A 348 -32.75 -22.15 -2.56
C LYS A 348 -31.43 -22.86 -2.82
N SER A 349 -31.51 -24.13 -3.21
CA SER A 349 -30.33 -24.83 -3.72
C SER A 349 -29.92 -24.24 -5.07
N PRO A 350 -28.63 -24.37 -5.47
CA PRO A 350 -28.20 -23.99 -6.80
C PRO A 350 -29.07 -24.55 -7.93
N ALA A 351 -29.42 -25.84 -7.85
CA ALA A 351 -30.27 -26.45 -8.86
C ALA A 351 -31.64 -25.77 -8.95
N ASP A 352 -32.28 -25.48 -7.82
CA ASP A 352 -33.63 -24.91 -7.79
C ASP A 352 -33.65 -23.52 -8.43
N TYR A 353 -32.75 -22.62 -8.02
CA TYR A 353 -32.76 -21.26 -8.57
C TYR A 353 -32.29 -21.23 -10.02
N VAL A 354 -31.36 -22.10 -10.45
CA VAL A 354 -30.97 -22.18 -11.87
C VAL A 354 -32.14 -22.66 -12.73
N ASN A 355 -32.87 -23.69 -12.30
CA ASN A 355 -34.08 -24.15 -12.99
C ASN A 355 -35.16 -23.05 -13.02
N GLU A 356 -35.27 -22.25 -11.95
CA GLU A 356 -36.19 -21.12 -11.91
C GLU A 356 -35.82 -20.02 -12.93
N ILE A 357 -34.53 -19.74 -13.12
CA ILE A 357 -34.06 -18.81 -14.15
C ILE A 357 -34.42 -19.35 -15.55
N ILE A 358 -34.18 -20.64 -15.80
CA ILE A 358 -34.53 -21.29 -17.08
C ILE A 358 -36.04 -21.17 -17.33
N TYR A 359 -36.87 -21.53 -16.34
CA TYR A 359 -38.32 -21.44 -16.43
C TYR A 359 -38.81 -20.01 -16.68
N ASN A 360 -38.20 -19.02 -16.02
CA ASN A 360 -38.49 -17.61 -16.23
C ASN A 360 -38.28 -17.20 -17.70
N PHE A 361 -37.23 -17.68 -18.35
CA PHE A 361 -37.02 -17.41 -19.79
C PHE A 361 -37.99 -18.19 -20.69
N ILE A 362 -38.34 -19.42 -20.35
CA ILE A 362 -39.38 -20.18 -21.07
C ILE A 362 -40.72 -19.45 -21.00
N SER A 363 -41.11 -18.93 -19.83
CA SER A 363 -42.35 -18.15 -19.67
C SER A 363 -42.36 -16.84 -20.47
N LYS A 364 -41.18 -16.33 -20.85
CA LYS A 364 -41.00 -15.17 -21.74
C LYS A 364 -40.99 -15.55 -23.23
N GLY A 365 -41.30 -16.80 -23.57
CA GLY A 365 -41.49 -17.27 -24.95
C GLY A 365 -40.29 -17.98 -25.58
N LEU A 366 -39.20 -18.21 -24.84
CA LEU A 366 -38.05 -18.98 -25.35
C LEU A 366 -38.32 -20.48 -25.31
N LYS A 367 -37.78 -21.23 -26.28
CA LYS A 367 -37.76 -22.69 -26.20
C LYS A 367 -36.78 -23.13 -25.11
N GLU A 368 -36.96 -24.34 -24.58
CA GLU A 368 -36.14 -24.87 -23.47
C GLU A 368 -34.63 -24.81 -23.77
N ASN A 369 -34.20 -25.30 -24.94
CA ASN A 369 -32.78 -25.26 -25.34
C ASN A 369 -32.24 -23.82 -25.45
N GLU A 370 -33.03 -22.89 -26.00
CA GLU A 370 -32.66 -21.47 -26.12
C GLU A 370 -32.57 -20.79 -24.75
N ALA A 371 -33.47 -21.14 -23.82
CA ALA A 371 -33.45 -20.66 -22.45
C ALA A 371 -32.20 -21.17 -21.70
N ILE A 372 -31.87 -22.46 -21.81
CA ILE A 372 -30.66 -23.04 -21.22
C ILE A 372 -29.41 -22.34 -21.76
N GLU A 373 -29.30 -22.17 -23.08
CA GLU A 373 -28.18 -21.48 -23.70
C GLU A 373 -28.07 -20.01 -23.22
N LYS A 374 -29.21 -19.31 -23.11
CA LYS A 374 -29.25 -17.94 -22.56
C LYS A 374 -28.75 -17.89 -21.12
N VAL A 375 -29.15 -18.84 -20.26
CA VAL A 375 -28.65 -18.92 -18.87
C VAL A 375 -27.15 -19.21 -18.82
N ILE A 376 -26.66 -20.15 -19.63
CA ILE A 376 -25.22 -20.42 -19.73
C ILE A 376 -24.45 -19.16 -20.12
N ASN A 377 -24.95 -18.41 -21.13
CA ASN A 377 -24.32 -17.18 -21.58
C ASN A 377 -24.33 -16.08 -20.49
N ILE A 378 -25.41 -15.95 -19.72
CA ILE A 378 -25.46 -15.06 -18.56
C ILE A 378 -24.42 -15.48 -17.53
N LEU A 379 -24.36 -16.76 -17.15
CA LEU A 379 -23.41 -17.27 -16.15
C LEU A 379 -21.94 -17.10 -16.59
N LYS A 380 -21.64 -17.22 -17.89
CA LYS A 380 -20.30 -16.94 -18.45
C LYS A 380 -19.83 -15.52 -18.17
N THR A 381 -20.73 -14.54 -18.10
CA THR A 381 -20.39 -13.15 -17.70
C THR A 381 -19.87 -13.05 -16.26
N HIS A 382 -20.12 -14.06 -15.42
CA HIS A 382 -19.67 -14.15 -14.01
C HIS A 382 -18.48 -15.08 -13.79
N PHE A 383 -17.78 -15.48 -14.85
CA PHE A 383 -16.75 -16.53 -14.81
C PHE A 383 -17.31 -17.87 -14.30
N ILE A 384 -18.47 -18.27 -14.81
CA ILE A 384 -19.10 -19.57 -14.57
C ILE A 384 -19.29 -20.21 -15.94
N ASP A 385 -18.51 -21.26 -16.22
CA ASP A 385 -18.50 -21.95 -17.51
C ASP A 385 -19.45 -23.15 -17.52
N ASP A 386 -19.48 -23.88 -18.64
CA ASP A 386 -20.45 -24.96 -18.89
C ASP A 386 -20.34 -26.09 -17.84
N GLU A 387 -19.13 -26.46 -17.40
CA GLU A 387 -18.99 -27.48 -16.34
C GLU A 387 -19.48 -26.94 -15.00
N MET A 388 -19.23 -25.66 -14.68
CA MET A 388 -19.74 -25.06 -13.46
C MET A 388 -21.27 -24.93 -13.48
N PHE A 389 -21.88 -24.62 -14.62
CA PHE A 389 -23.33 -24.65 -14.81
C PHE A 389 -23.90 -26.05 -14.50
N GLU A 390 -23.28 -27.10 -15.04
CA GLU A 390 -23.66 -28.48 -14.74
C GLU A 390 -23.54 -28.83 -13.25
N ILE A 391 -22.52 -28.30 -12.57
CA ILE A 391 -22.36 -28.46 -11.12
C ILE A 391 -23.51 -27.77 -10.37
N LEU A 392 -23.90 -26.55 -10.78
CA LEU A 392 -25.02 -25.83 -10.16
C LEU A 392 -26.33 -26.59 -10.36
N LEU A 393 -26.65 -27.01 -11.58
CA LEU A 393 -27.85 -27.78 -11.90
C LEU A 393 -27.97 -29.11 -11.14
N LYS A 394 -26.83 -29.75 -10.85
CA LYS A 394 -26.79 -31.02 -10.10
C LYS A 394 -26.71 -30.84 -8.59
N THR A 395 -26.66 -29.61 -8.08
CA THR A 395 -26.59 -29.35 -6.63
C THR A 395 -27.98 -29.01 -6.08
N SER A 396 -28.76 -30.05 -5.85
CA SER A 396 -30.15 -30.00 -5.39
C SER A 396 -30.29 -30.35 -3.90
N ASN A 397 -31.52 -30.23 -3.37
CA ASN A 397 -31.82 -30.46 -1.95
C ASN A 397 -31.70 -31.92 -1.49
N ASP A 398 -31.82 -32.89 -2.41
CA ASP A 398 -31.75 -34.33 -2.15
C ASP A 398 -30.32 -34.86 -1.97
N LEU A 399 -29.32 -34.06 -2.33
CA LEU A 399 -27.92 -34.46 -2.15
C LEU A 399 -27.49 -34.50 -0.69
N SER A 400 -26.61 -35.45 -0.38
CA SER A 400 -25.92 -35.49 0.92
C SER A 400 -25.00 -34.29 1.10
N SER A 401 -24.76 -33.90 2.36
CA SER A 401 -23.84 -32.80 2.72
C SER A 401 -22.44 -32.99 2.11
N LYS A 402 -21.95 -34.24 2.08
CA LYS A 402 -20.68 -34.62 1.44
C LYS A 402 -20.70 -34.32 -0.05
N LYS A 403 -21.78 -34.66 -0.76
CA LYS A 403 -21.85 -34.43 -2.21
C LYS A 403 -21.97 -32.95 -2.56
N ILE A 404 -22.72 -32.18 -1.77
CA ILE A 404 -22.80 -30.72 -1.91
C ILE A 404 -21.43 -30.09 -1.68
N LYS A 405 -20.68 -30.56 -0.67
CA LYS A 405 -19.29 -30.12 -0.43
C LYS A 405 -18.37 -30.40 -1.63
N GLU A 406 -18.40 -31.62 -2.17
CA GLU A 406 -17.62 -31.98 -3.37
C GLU A 406 -17.95 -31.06 -4.56
N ASN A 407 -19.24 -30.77 -4.78
CA ASN A 407 -19.68 -29.87 -5.84
C ASN A 407 -19.17 -28.44 -5.62
N PHE A 408 -19.29 -27.91 -4.40
CA PHE A 408 -18.78 -26.58 -4.04
C PHE A 408 -17.26 -26.45 -4.25
N GLU A 409 -16.49 -27.45 -3.81
CA GLU A 409 -15.03 -27.46 -3.97
C GLU A 409 -14.60 -27.58 -5.43
N ARG A 410 -15.32 -28.38 -6.24
CA ARG A 410 -15.08 -28.47 -7.68
C ARG A 410 -15.38 -27.16 -8.39
N PHE A 411 -16.53 -26.56 -8.07
CA PHE A 411 -16.94 -25.27 -8.61
C PHE A 411 -15.90 -24.19 -8.32
N THR A 412 -15.52 -24.04 -7.06
CA THR A 412 -14.61 -22.96 -6.63
C THR A 412 -13.20 -23.11 -7.20
N LYS A 413 -12.64 -24.34 -7.24
CA LYS A 413 -11.35 -24.62 -7.90
C LYS A 413 -11.37 -24.26 -9.39
N LYS A 414 -12.45 -24.62 -10.09
CA LYS A 414 -12.57 -24.34 -11.52
C LYS A 414 -12.74 -22.85 -11.81
N ARG A 415 -13.55 -22.17 -11.01
CA ARG A 415 -13.73 -20.71 -11.07
C ARG A 415 -12.43 -19.96 -10.82
N GLU A 416 -11.63 -20.40 -9.83
CA GLU A 416 -10.31 -19.81 -9.56
C GLU A 416 -9.40 -19.89 -10.78
N LYS A 417 -9.31 -21.06 -11.42
CA LYS A 417 -8.49 -21.24 -12.64
C LYS A 417 -8.92 -20.29 -13.76
N LEU A 418 -10.24 -20.17 -14.00
CA LEU A 418 -10.78 -19.30 -15.05
C LEU A 418 -10.46 -17.82 -14.78
N ILE A 419 -10.64 -17.37 -13.54
CA ILE A 419 -10.31 -16.01 -13.10
C ILE A 419 -8.80 -15.74 -13.20
N ILE A 420 -7.96 -16.68 -12.74
CA ILE A 420 -6.49 -16.54 -12.82
C ILE A 420 -6.03 -16.44 -14.28
N ASN A 421 -6.64 -17.17 -15.21
CA ASN A 421 -6.35 -17.03 -16.63
C ASN A 421 -6.65 -15.61 -17.12
N LYS A 422 -7.80 -15.03 -16.71
CA LYS A 422 -8.12 -13.65 -17.06
C LYS A 422 -7.12 -12.65 -16.47
N ILE A 423 -6.68 -12.87 -15.23
CA ILE A 423 -5.65 -12.06 -14.58
C ILE A 423 -4.33 -12.13 -15.37
N LYS A 424 -3.92 -13.33 -15.81
CA LYS A 424 -2.71 -13.53 -16.63
C LYS A 424 -2.76 -12.73 -17.94
N GLU A 425 -3.91 -12.67 -18.60
CA GLU A 425 -4.10 -11.82 -19.80
C GLU A 425 -3.88 -10.34 -19.47
N LEU A 426 -4.48 -9.85 -18.38
CA LEU A 426 -4.45 -8.43 -18.01
C LEU A 426 -3.06 -7.93 -17.60
N VAL A 427 -2.24 -8.81 -17.01
CA VAL A 427 -0.84 -8.49 -16.70
C VAL A 427 0.12 -8.83 -17.83
N ASN A 428 -0.40 -9.18 -19.01
CA ASN A 428 0.38 -9.57 -20.18
C ASN A 428 1.41 -10.67 -19.86
N PHE A 429 0.97 -11.68 -19.08
CA PHE A 429 1.83 -12.70 -18.48
C PHE A 429 2.73 -13.37 -19.52
N ASN A 430 2.18 -13.81 -20.65
CA ASN A 430 2.95 -14.52 -21.68
C ASN A 430 4.08 -13.67 -22.29
N LYS A 431 3.89 -12.34 -22.40
CA LYS A 431 4.92 -11.43 -22.93
C LYS A 431 5.95 -11.07 -21.87
N LEU A 432 5.53 -10.88 -20.62
CA LEU A 432 6.39 -10.36 -19.56
C LEU A 432 7.11 -11.46 -18.77
N ILE A 433 6.59 -12.69 -18.72
CA ILE A 433 7.21 -13.78 -17.95
C ILE A 433 8.61 -14.13 -18.48
N ASP A 434 8.85 -13.96 -19.77
CA ASP A 434 10.18 -14.18 -20.34
C ASP A 434 11.20 -13.15 -19.81
N LEU A 435 10.77 -11.93 -19.50
CA LEU A 435 11.62 -10.93 -18.86
C LEU A 435 11.94 -11.29 -17.41
N VAL A 436 11.04 -12.02 -16.72
CA VAL A 436 11.30 -12.58 -15.38
C VAL A 436 12.35 -13.69 -15.45
N ASN A 437 12.37 -14.47 -16.55
CA ASN A 437 13.33 -15.55 -16.77
C ASN A 437 14.71 -15.07 -17.26
N VAL A 438 14.82 -13.84 -17.75
CA VAL A 438 16.07 -13.21 -18.23
C VAL A 438 16.77 -12.38 -17.13
N GLY A 439 16.11 -12.16 -15.98
CA GLY A 439 16.67 -11.56 -14.76
C GLY A 439 16.87 -12.59 -13.64
N PRO A 440 17.76 -12.33 -12.65
CA PRO A 440 18.06 -13.29 -11.60
C PRO A 440 16.82 -13.59 -10.73
N LYS A 441 16.28 -14.79 -10.91
CA LYS A 441 15.18 -15.44 -10.16
C LYS A 441 14.98 -14.90 -8.73
N ILE A 442 13.83 -14.27 -8.48
CA ILE A 442 13.34 -14.06 -7.10
C ILE A 442 12.82 -15.39 -6.57
N PHE A 443 13.71 -16.19 -6.01
CA PHE A 443 13.31 -17.32 -5.17
C PHE A 443 12.73 -16.80 -3.84
N ASP A 444 11.92 -17.62 -3.16
CA ASP A 444 11.57 -17.40 -1.75
C ASP A 444 12.83 -17.13 -0.93
N ARG A 445 13.02 -15.87 -0.56
CA ARG A 445 14.24 -15.36 0.09
C ARG A 445 14.53 -16.10 1.40
N THR A 446 13.49 -16.49 2.12
CA THR A 446 13.61 -17.26 3.37
C THR A 446 14.11 -18.68 3.08
N LYS A 447 13.59 -19.30 2.01
CA LYS A 447 14.05 -20.61 1.53
C LYS A 447 15.48 -20.55 1.00
N LEU A 448 15.85 -19.49 0.29
CA LEU A 448 17.22 -19.26 -0.18
C LEU A 448 18.20 -19.13 0.97
N TYR A 449 17.91 -18.31 1.97
CA TYR A 449 18.79 -18.20 3.14
C TYR A 449 18.99 -19.55 3.80
N LYS A 450 17.90 -20.30 4.01
CA LYS A 450 17.98 -21.63 4.61
C LYS A 450 18.84 -22.59 3.78
N GLN A 451 18.73 -22.56 2.45
CA GLN A 451 19.52 -23.39 1.54
C GLN A 451 20.99 -22.96 1.50
N PHE A 452 21.25 -21.66 1.31
CA PHE A 452 22.59 -21.08 1.27
C PHE A 452 23.37 -21.40 2.54
N TRP A 453 22.76 -21.17 3.71
CA TRP A 453 23.43 -21.47 4.98
C TRP A 453 23.66 -22.95 5.19
N LYS A 454 22.72 -23.80 4.79
CA LYS A 454 22.89 -25.26 4.89
C LYS A 454 24.09 -25.74 4.06
N SER A 455 24.27 -25.26 2.83
CA SER A 455 25.41 -25.64 1.99
C SER A 455 26.72 -24.99 2.45
N LEU A 456 26.70 -23.71 2.85
CA LEU A 456 27.88 -23.02 3.38
C LEU A 456 28.39 -23.69 4.67
N LEU A 457 27.50 -24.04 5.61
CA LEU A 457 27.88 -24.70 6.87
C LEU A 457 28.53 -26.06 6.63
N LYS A 458 28.07 -26.82 5.64
CA LYS A 458 28.71 -28.10 5.25
C LYS A 458 30.17 -27.88 4.84
N LYS A 459 30.45 -26.84 4.03
CA LYS A 459 31.80 -26.48 3.61
C LYS A 459 32.65 -25.93 4.75
N SER A 460 32.07 -25.04 5.56
CA SER A 460 32.76 -24.44 6.70
C SER A 460 33.19 -25.51 7.70
N ASN A 461 32.29 -26.41 8.07
CA ASN A 461 32.56 -27.47 9.06
C ASN A 461 33.52 -28.55 8.53
N ALA A 462 33.62 -28.72 7.20
CA ALA A 462 34.65 -29.56 6.61
C ALA A 462 36.05 -28.92 6.70
N LYS A 463 36.14 -27.58 6.75
CA LYS A 463 37.41 -26.85 6.85
C LYS A 463 37.85 -26.61 8.30
N PHE A 464 36.91 -26.27 9.19
CA PHE A 464 37.14 -26.07 10.63
C PHE A 464 35.81 -26.16 11.40
N ASP A 465 35.84 -26.72 12.61
CA ASP A 465 34.65 -27.14 13.36
C ASP A 465 33.94 -26.03 14.16
N PHE A 466 34.39 -24.78 14.07
CA PHE A 466 33.89 -23.66 14.88
C PHE A 466 32.38 -23.39 14.73
N PHE A 467 31.80 -23.67 13.56
CA PHE A 467 30.37 -23.49 13.28
C PHE A 467 29.55 -24.80 13.40
N SER A 468 30.13 -25.91 13.87
CA SER A 468 29.50 -27.23 13.95
C SER A 468 28.14 -27.25 14.66
N ALA A 469 27.99 -26.43 15.72
CA ALA A 469 26.74 -26.31 16.49
C ALA A 469 25.68 -25.36 15.87
N LYS A 470 25.91 -24.80 14.67
CA LYS A 470 24.97 -23.89 14.01
C LYS A 470 24.12 -24.61 12.97
N ASN A 471 22.85 -24.20 12.90
CA ASN A 471 21.91 -24.60 11.85
C ASN A 471 21.68 -23.44 10.88
N GLY A 472 21.26 -23.75 9.65
CA GLY A 472 20.90 -22.72 8.67
C GLY A 472 19.76 -21.84 9.17
N THR A 473 19.91 -20.51 9.03
CA THR A 473 18.93 -19.53 9.49
C THR A 473 18.05 -19.05 8.33
N ILE A 474 17.01 -18.27 8.65
CA ILE A 474 16.19 -17.57 7.66
C ILE A 474 16.62 -16.10 7.46
N TYR A 475 17.69 -15.69 8.14
CA TYR A 475 18.15 -14.31 8.19
C TYR A 475 19.35 -14.10 7.26
N SER A 476 19.67 -12.82 6.98
CA SER A 476 20.79 -12.43 6.12
C SER A 476 22.17 -12.59 6.76
N ASP A 477 22.22 -13.02 8.01
CA ASP A 477 23.42 -13.13 8.81
C ASP A 477 23.46 -14.42 9.64
N LEU A 478 24.68 -14.90 9.88
CA LEU A 478 24.97 -16.10 10.66
C LEU A 478 26.10 -15.84 11.66
N PRO A 479 25.81 -15.26 12.83
CA PRO A 479 26.81 -14.96 13.85
C PRO A 479 27.12 -16.18 14.72
N LYS A 480 28.40 -16.37 15.07
CA LYS A 480 28.86 -17.33 16.08
C LYS A 480 29.86 -16.64 17.01
N ARG A 481 29.56 -16.69 18.31
CA ARG A 481 30.42 -16.12 19.34
C ARG A 481 31.75 -16.85 19.41
N LEU A 482 32.83 -16.07 19.26
CA LEU A 482 34.20 -16.54 19.41
C LEU A 482 34.70 -16.29 20.84
N TRP A 483 34.42 -15.11 21.39
CA TRP A 483 34.74 -14.74 22.76
C TRP A 483 33.72 -13.72 23.28
N LYS A 484 33.72 -13.40 24.58
CA LYS A 484 32.77 -12.43 25.16
C LYS A 484 32.81 -11.12 24.37
N GLY A 485 31.68 -10.72 23.79
CA GLY A 485 31.56 -9.50 23.00
C GLY A 485 32.17 -9.55 21.60
N ILE A 486 32.72 -10.68 21.16
CA ILE A 486 33.33 -10.87 19.84
C ILE A 486 32.64 -12.03 19.11
N ASP A 487 31.89 -11.71 18.06
CA ASP A 487 31.23 -12.69 17.21
C ASP A 487 31.88 -12.68 15.81
N LEU A 488 32.15 -13.88 15.27
CA LEU A 488 32.46 -14.07 13.84
C LEU A 488 31.15 -14.22 13.07
N VAL A 489 31.00 -13.50 11.96
CA VAL A 489 29.72 -13.40 11.25
C VAL A 489 29.90 -13.54 9.74
N TYR A 490 29.09 -14.43 9.16
CA TYR A 490 28.84 -14.44 7.73
C TYR A 490 27.61 -13.57 7.43
N TRP A 491 27.66 -12.78 6.35
CA TRP A 491 26.50 -12.07 5.82
C TRP A 491 26.29 -12.40 4.35
N ILE A 492 25.02 -12.53 3.96
CA ILE A 492 24.58 -12.68 2.57
C ILE A 492 23.36 -11.78 2.37
N THR A 493 23.49 -10.78 1.50
CA THR A 493 22.43 -9.79 1.22
C THR A 493 22.00 -9.89 -0.24
N THR A 494 21.07 -9.02 -0.64
CA THR A 494 20.64 -8.89 -2.03
C THR A 494 21.71 -8.27 -2.92
N ASN A 495 22.69 -7.56 -2.33
CA ASN A 495 23.63 -6.75 -3.09
C ASN A 495 25.06 -7.32 -3.04
N ASN A 496 25.43 -7.95 -1.91
CA ASN A 496 26.77 -8.50 -1.69
C ASN A 496 26.79 -9.53 -0.55
N SER A 497 27.96 -10.13 -0.39
CA SER A 497 28.30 -11.05 0.69
C SER A 497 29.41 -10.48 1.56
N LYS A 498 29.47 -10.87 2.83
CA LYS A 498 30.51 -10.36 3.74
C LYS A 498 30.96 -11.43 4.73
N VAL A 499 32.19 -11.28 5.19
CA VAL A 499 32.81 -12.07 6.26
C VAL A 499 33.51 -11.11 7.21
N GLY A 500 33.34 -11.28 8.51
CA GLY A 500 33.95 -10.36 9.47
C GLY A 500 33.58 -10.58 10.92
N LEU A 501 33.84 -9.53 11.70
CA LEU A 501 33.67 -9.45 13.13
C LEU A 501 32.53 -8.49 13.49
N TYR A 502 31.79 -8.87 14.52
CA TYR A 502 30.87 -8.01 15.22
C TYR A 502 31.30 -7.87 16.68
N ILE A 503 31.46 -6.63 17.14
CA ILE A 503 31.97 -6.29 18.47
C ILE A 503 30.84 -5.62 19.25
N ASP A 504 30.30 -6.32 20.26
CA ASP A 504 29.30 -5.79 21.19
C ASP A 504 29.38 -6.47 22.55
N PHE A 505 29.98 -5.78 23.52
CA PHE A 505 30.08 -6.20 24.92
C PHE A 505 28.79 -5.91 25.72
N GLY A 506 27.75 -5.34 25.09
CA GLY A 506 26.44 -5.14 25.70
C GLY A 506 26.09 -3.67 25.96
N LYS A 507 24.94 -3.46 26.60
CA LYS A 507 24.42 -2.11 26.91
C LYS A 507 25.37 -1.41 27.90
N GLY A 508 25.71 -0.15 27.64
CA GLY A 508 26.64 0.63 28.47
C GLY A 508 28.12 0.44 28.13
N MET A 509 28.49 -0.60 27.39
CA MET A 509 29.90 -0.95 27.11
C MET A 509 30.46 -0.31 25.83
N LYS A 510 29.95 0.85 25.43
CA LYS A 510 30.34 1.49 24.17
C LYS A 510 31.82 1.86 24.14
N GLU A 511 32.34 2.38 25.24
CA GLU A 511 33.75 2.75 25.32
C GLU A 511 34.65 1.53 25.21
N LEU A 512 34.28 0.41 25.83
CA LEU A 512 34.97 -0.88 25.66
C LEU A 512 34.90 -1.37 24.21
N ASN A 513 33.72 -1.34 23.57
CA ASN A 513 33.56 -1.68 22.16
C ASN A 513 34.49 -0.83 21.27
N THR A 514 34.62 0.45 21.60
CA THR A 514 35.51 1.40 20.92
C THR A 514 36.99 1.07 21.16
N LYS A 515 37.42 0.82 22.40
CA LYS A 515 38.81 0.45 22.73
C LYS A 515 39.23 -0.83 22.03
N VAL A 516 38.37 -1.85 22.03
CA VAL A 516 38.65 -3.12 21.35
C VAL A 516 38.70 -2.95 19.83
N PHE A 517 37.81 -2.13 19.26
CA PHE A 517 37.86 -1.80 17.83
C PHE A 517 39.17 -1.07 17.46
N ASP A 518 39.56 -0.05 18.23
CA ASP A 518 40.75 0.75 17.96
C ASP A 518 42.02 -0.12 18.05
N PHE A 519 42.11 -1.00 19.06
CA PHE A 519 43.18 -1.99 19.15
C PHE A 519 43.28 -2.88 17.91
N LEU A 520 42.15 -3.38 17.38
CA LEU A 520 42.16 -4.19 16.16
C LEU A 520 42.50 -3.36 14.91
N TYR A 521 42.10 -2.08 14.89
CA TYR A 521 42.44 -1.15 13.81
C TYR A 521 43.94 -0.86 13.74
N GLU A 522 44.65 -0.80 14.87
CA GLU A 522 46.12 -0.72 14.89
C GLU A 522 46.80 -1.93 14.23
N LYS A 523 46.10 -3.07 14.14
CA LYS A 523 46.57 -4.28 13.47
C LYS A 523 46.02 -4.44 12.05
N LYS A 524 45.51 -3.36 11.44
CA LYS A 524 44.89 -3.38 10.11
C LYS A 524 45.73 -4.08 9.04
N GLU A 525 47.06 -3.94 9.08
CA GLU A 525 47.95 -4.55 8.08
C GLU A 525 47.91 -6.08 8.12
N GLU A 526 47.80 -6.67 9.32
CA GLU A 526 47.65 -8.12 9.48
C GLU A 526 46.30 -8.60 8.94
N PHE A 527 45.23 -7.81 9.12
CA PHE A 527 43.91 -8.07 8.55
C PHE A 527 43.91 -7.95 7.02
N GLU A 528 44.53 -6.91 6.47
CA GLU A 528 44.63 -6.68 5.03
C GLU A 528 45.46 -7.76 4.33
N LYS A 529 46.48 -8.30 5.01
CA LYS A 529 47.29 -9.42 4.50
C LYS A 529 46.47 -10.69 4.28
N ILE A 530 45.52 -10.99 5.18
CA ILE A 530 44.73 -12.23 5.11
C ILE A 530 43.39 -12.06 4.35
N LEU A 531 42.72 -10.92 4.49
CA LEU A 531 41.41 -10.66 3.91
C LEU A 531 41.49 -9.90 2.58
N GLY A 532 42.59 -9.18 2.32
CA GLY A 532 42.74 -8.27 1.17
C GLY A 532 42.49 -6.80 1.57
N LYS A 533 42.65 -5.87 0.61
CA LYS A 533 42.64 -4.43 0.88
C LYS A 533 41.26 -3.79 1.05
N ASN A 534 40.17 -4.51 0.75
CA ASN A 534 38.80 -3.97 0.74
C ASN A 534 38.04 -4.24 2.05
N ILE A 535 38.66 -3.94 3.19
CA ILE A 535 38.06 -4.14 4.52
C ILE A 535 37.34 -2.87 4.96
N SER A 536 36.10 -3.03 5.42
CA SER A 536 35.32 -1.97 6.03
C SER A 536 35.51 -1.96 7.55
N TRP A 537 35.91 -0.80 8.07
CA TRP A 537 36.17 -0.57 9.49
C TRP A 537 35.08 0.35 10.05
N ARG A 538 34.04 -0.22 10.68
CA ARG A 538 32.93 0.56 11.25
C ARG A 538 33.05 0.68 12.77
N ARG A 539 33.56 1.83 13.21
CA ARG A 539 33.67 2.22 14.61
C ARG A 539 32.31 2.65 15.20
N PRO A 540 32.04 2.47 16.51
CA PRO A 540 30.80 2.95 17.13
C PRO A 540 30.65 4.49 17.06
N GLU A 541 29.51 4.99 16.59
CA GLU A 541 29.25 6.44 16.44
C GLU A 541 28.50 7.01 17.66
N LYS A 542 28.93 8.17 18.20
CA LYS A 542 28.51 8.77 19.50
C LYS A 542 26.99 8.71 19.78
N ASN A 543 26.11 8.84 18.78
CA ASN A 543 24.65 8.83 18.92
C ASN A 543 23.87 7.85 17.99
N LYS A 544 24.52 6.88 17.34
CA LYS A 544 23.85 6.02 16.34
C LYS A 544 23.99 4.52 16.59
N THR A 545 25.17 4.06 17.00
CA THR A 545 25.42 2.64 17.23
C THR A 545 26.31 2.45 18.44
N ARG A 546 26.02 1.40 19.23
CA ARG A 546 26.89 0.99 20.35
C ARG A 546 27.95 -0.03 19.93
N SER A 547 27.66 -0.83 18.90
CA SER A 547 28.50 -1.92 18.40
C SER A 547 29.46 -1.46 17.31
N ALA A 548 30.56 -2.19 17.14
CA ALA A 548 31.48 -2.02 16.03
C ALA A 548 31.45 -3.23 15.08
N SER A 549 31.92 -3.06 13.84
CA SER A 549 32.08 -4.20 12.92
C SER A 549 33.27 -4.00 12.00
N ILE A 550 33.99 -5.08 11.71
CA ILE A 550 35.12 -5.13 10.79
C ILE A 550 34.82 -6.24 9.79
N TYR A 551 34.67 -5.92 8.50
CA TYR A 551 34.28 -6.96 7.54
C TYR A 551 34.84 -6.71 6.13
N LEU A 552 35.11 -7.80 5.43
CA LEU A 552 35.41 -7.82 4.01
C LEU A 552 34.11 -7.90 3.20
N VAL A 553 33.96 -7.07 2.17
CA VAL A 553 32.89 -7.21 1.18
C VAL A 553 33.38 -8.11 0.05
N ILE A 554 32.59 -9.11 -0.31
CA ILE A 554 32.86 -10.05 -1.39
C ILE A 554 31.83 -9.79 -2.50
N GLU A 555 32.32 -9.31 -3.64
CA GLU A 555 31.50 -8.91 -4.80
C GLU A 555 31.14 -10.09 -5.72
N GLU A 556 31.75 -11.26 -5.50
CA GLU A 556 31.61 -12.45 -6.34
C GLU A 556 30.16 -12.93 -6.47
N GLY A 557 29.30 -12.68 -5.48
CA GLY A 557 27.88 -13.01 -5.59
C GLY A 557 27.02 -12.51 -4.43
N ASN A 558 25.70 -12.69 -4.60
CA ASN A 558 24.67 -12.36 -3.61
C ASN A 558 23.64 -13.50 -3.44
N ILE A 559 22.63 -13.30 -2.58
CA ILE A 559 21.66 -14.36 -2.24
C ILE A 559 20.88 -14.91 -3.43
N TYR A 560 20.63 -14.12 -4.49
CA TYR A 560 19.82 -14.55 -5.64
C TYR A 560 20.63 -15.24 -6.74
N GLN A 561 21.96 -15.13 -6.71
CA GLN A 561 22.87 -15.70 -7.70
C GLN A 561 23.28 -17.13 -7.30
N VAL A 562 22.31 -18.04 -7.30
CA VAL A 562 22.47 -19.44 -6.86
C VAL A 562 23.58 -20.15 -7.64
N GLU A 563 23.71 -19.84 -8.92
CA GLU A 563 24.77 -20.34 -9.81
C GLU A 563 26.18 -19.95 -9.34
N LYS A 564 26.32 -18.86 -8.59
CA LYS A 564 27.60 -18.38 -8.04
C LYS A 564 27.86 -18.87 -6.61
N TRP A 565 26.88 -19.51 -5.97
CA TRP A 565 26.99 -19.87 -4.55
C TRP A 565 28.18 -20.76 -4.26
N ASP A 566 28.50 -21.72 -5.13
CA ASP A 566 29.61 -22.65 -4.84
C ASP A 566 30.94 -21.91 -4.67
N LYS A 567 31.29 -21.07 -5.68
CA LYS A 567 32.49 -20.23 -5.68
C LYS A 567 32.48 -19.21 -4.54
N LEU A 568 31.36 -18.52 -4.35
CA LEU A 568 31.19 -17.54 -3.27
C LEU A 568 31.41 -18.17 -1.90
N GLN A 569 30.81 -19.33 -1.64
CA GLN A 569 30.92 -20.02 -0.36
C GLN A 569 32.35 -20.47 -0.07
N ASN A 570 33.09 -20.94 -1.08
CA ASN A 570 34.51 -21.30 -0.91
C ASN A 570 35.32 -20.08 -0.46
N ILE A 571 35.15 -18.93 -1.13
CA ILE A 571 35.82 -17.68 -0.74
C ILE A 571 35.43 -17.28 0.69
N MET A 572 34.14 -17.31 1.02
CA MET A 572 33.66 -16.93 2.35
C MET A 572 34.27 -17.82 3.44
N VAL A 573 34.26 -19.13 3.25
CA VAL A 573 34.81 -20.12 4.20
C VAL A 573 36.32 -19.95 4.36
N ASP A 574 37.05 -19.72 3.27
CA ASP A 574 38.49 -19.50 3.31
C ASP A 574 38.85 -18.23 4.09
N LYS A 575 38.17 -17.12 3.80
CA LYS A 575 38.38 -15.86 4.50
C LYS A 575 37.97 -15.93 5.97
N MET A 576 36.90 -16.65 6.29
CA MET A 576 36.49 -16.84 7.68
C MET A 576 37.50 -17.68 8.46
N TYR A 577 38.06 -18.73 7.84
CA TYR A 577 39.09 -19.56 8.47
C TYR A 577 40.36 -18.76 8.80
N GLU A 578 40.83 -17.94 7.86
CA GLU A 578 41.99 -17.06 8.10
C GLU A 578 41.70 -16.03 9.21
N LEU A 579 40.51 -15.43 9.18
CA LEU A 579 40.07 -14.48 10.21
C LEU A 579 39.96 -15.15 11.59
N TYR A 580 39.45 -16.38 11.66
CA TYR A 580 39.37 -17.16 12.89
C TYR A 580 40.76 -17.39 13.50
N LYS A 581 41.73 -17.84 12.70
CA LYS A 581 43.12 -18.02 13.16
C LYS A 581 43.74 -16.72 13.66
N LEU A 582 43.56 -15.62 12.92
CA LEU A 582 44.07 -14.31 13.33
C LEU A 582 43.45 -13.86 14.65
N MET A 583 42.13 -14.04 14.82
CA MET A 583 41.46 -13.63 16.05
C MET A 583 41.85 -14.46 17.26
N GLN A 584 42.14 -15.75 17.11
CA GLN A 584 42.68 -16.54 18.23
C GLN A 584 43.97 -15.94 18.80
N LYS A 585 44.84 -15.38 17.96
CA LYS A 585 46.06 -14.68 18.40
C LYS A 585 45.76 -13.44 19.25
N TYR A 586 44.65 -12.74 18.96
CA TYR A 586 44.31 -11.48 19.63
C TYR A 586 43.36 -11.61 20.83
N ILE A 587 42.65 -12.73 20.99
CA ILE A 587 41.75 -12.93 22.13
C ILE A 587 42.42 -12.71 23.48
N PRO A 588 43.62 -13.25 23.78
CA PRO A 588 44.29 -13.00 25.06
C PRO A 588 44.57 -11.52 25.33
N LEU A 589 44.85 -10.75 24.27
CA LEU A 589 45.09 -9.30 24.38
C LEU A 589 43.79 -8.53 24.57
N ILE A 590 42.71 -8.92 23.88
CA ILE A 590 41.37 -8.35 24.07
C ILE A 590 40.86 -8.66 25.49
N GLU A 591 41.16 -9.84 26.02
CA GLU A 591 40.83 -10.21 27.40
C GLU A 591 41.55 -9.28 28.39
N LYS A 592 42.83 -8.97 28.17
CA LYS A 592 43.57 -8.01 28.98
C LYS A 592 42.93 -6.61 28.93
N ILE A 593 42.60 -6.11 27.74
CA ILE A 593 41.89 -4.81 27.56
C ILE A 593 40.55 -4.82 28.31
N THR A 594 39.83 -5.93 28.28
CA THR A 594 38.53 -6.06 28.96
C THR A 594 38.67 -6.10 30.48
N LYS A 595 39.75 -6.72 31.00
CA LYS A 595 40.06 -6.76 32.44
C LYS A 595 40.53 -5.41 32.98
N GLU A 596 41.24 -4.62 32.17
CA GLU A 596 41.67 -3.25 32.53
C GLU A 596 40.53 -2.22 32.42
N PHE A 597 39.44 -2.56 31.74
CA PHE A 597 38.26 -1.71 31.59
C PHE A 597 37.22 -1.90 32.72
N ASN A 598 37.14 -3.11 33.29
CA ASN A 598 36.34 -3.39 34.49
C ASN A 598 37.11 -2.99 35.73
#